data_AF-A0A2M9PD72-F1
#
_entry.id   AF-A0A2M9PD72-F1
#
_cell.length_a   1.000
_cell.length_b   1.000
_cell.length_c   1.000
_cell.angle_alpha   90.00
_cell.angle_beta   90.00
_cell.angle_gamma   90.00
#
_symmetry.space_group_name_H-M   'P 1'
#
loop_
_entity.id
_entity.type
_entity.pdbx_description
1 polymer ?
#
loop_
_entity_poly.entity_id
_entity_poly.type
_entity_poly.pdbx_seq_one_letter_code
_entity_poly.pdbx_strand_id
1 'polypeptide(L)'
;MTFAPIAQRGLILLGCGKMGSALLDGWLRGGLPASAATVIEPNPSDRLKALADEGLRLNLELPPDPAIAVLAPLPRRQDRGIRGEPE
;
A
#
# COMPACT_ATOMS: atom_id res chain seq x y z
N MET A 1 -1.99 -19.05 -11.31
CA MET A 1 -2.45 -17.67 -11.59
C MET A 1 -1.26 -16.93 -12.16
N THR A 2 -1.37 -16.35 -13.37
CA THR A 2 -0.24 -15.67 -14.00
C THR A 2 -0.31 -14.19 -13.69
N PHE A 3 0.68 -13.64 -12.96
CA PHE A 3 0.77 -12.22 -12.63
C PHE A 3 1.28 -11.34 -13.78
N ALA A 4 1.40 -11.87 -15.01
CA ALA A 4 2.05 -11.21 -16.13
C ALA A 4 1.58 -9.75 -16.41
N PRO A 5 0.27 -9.42 -16.41
CA PRO A 5 -0.15 -8.04 -16.63
C PRO A 5 0.24 -7.11 -15.47
N ILE A 6 0.23 -7.63 -14.24
CA ILE A 6 0.50 -6.87 -13.01
C ILE A 6 2.00 -6.67 -12.84
N ALA A 7 2.82 -7.68 -13.18
CA ALA A 7 4.27 -7.55 -13.18
C ALA A 7 4.78 -6.49 -14.19
N GLN A 8 4.04 -6.24 -15.27
CA GLN A 8 4.40 -5.25 -16.29
C GLN A 8 3.87 -3.84 -16.00
N ARG A 9 2.61 -3.72 -15.59
CA ARG A 9 1.92 -2.42 -15.41
C ARG A 9 1.87 -1.95 -13.96
N GLY A 10 2.13 -2.85 -13.03
CA GLY A 10 2.20 -2.55 -11.60
C GLY A 10 0.87 -2.65 -10.86
N LEU A 11 0.98 -2.85 -9.55
CA LEU A 11 -0.09 -2.88 -8.57
C LEU A 11 0.07 -1.68 -7.64
N ILE A 12 -0.98 -0.89 -7.45
CA ILE A 12 -1.02 0.18 -6.45
C ILE A 12 -1.86 -0.26 -5.26
N LEU A 13 -1.34 -0.07 -4.04
CA LEU A 13 -2.07 -0.25 -2.79
C LEU A 13 -2.10 1.07 -2.01
N LEU A 14 -3.26 1.70 -1.93
CA LEU A 14 -3.48 2.93 -1.20
C LEU A 14 -4.01 2.57 0.20
N GLY A 15 -3.17 2.72 1.23
CA GLY A 15 -3.41 2.26 2.59
C GLY A 15 -3.01 0.79 2.77
N CYS A 16 -2.01 0.54 3.61
CA CYS A 16 -1.46 -0.79 3.87
C CYS A 16 -1.36 -1.05 5.37
N GLY A 17 -2.52 -0.98 6.04
CA GLY A 17 -2.67 -1.48 7.41
C GLY A 17 -2.49 -3.02 7.48
N LYS A 18 -2.87 -3.62 8.61
CA LYS A 18 -2.68 -5.07 8.86
C LYS A 18 -3.21 -5.97 7.74
N MET A 19 -4.41 -5.68 7.21
CA MET A 19 -5.01 -6.47 6.14
C MET A 19 -4.33 -6.23 4.79
N GLY A 20 -3.99 -4.98 4.46
CA GLY A 20 -3.30 -4.65 3.21
C GLY A 20 -1.92 -5.33 3.13
N SER A 21 -1.19 -5.35 4.24
CA SER A 21 0.10 -6.05 4.33
C SER A 21 -0.05 -7.56 4.13
N ALA A 22 -1.09 -8.18 4.69
CA ALA A 22 -1.34 -9.61 4.51
C ALA A 22 -1.70 -9.97 3.06
N LEU A 23 -2.47 -9.13 2.37
CA LEU A 23 -2.76 -9.30 0.94
C LEU A 23 -1.49 -9.16 0.10
N LEU A 24 -0.67 -8.14 0.38
CA LEU A 24 0.60 -7.93 -0.28
C LEU A 24 1.53 -9.13 -0.11
N ASP A 25 1.71 -9.61 1.13
CA ASP A 25 2.50 -10.81 1.41
C ASP A 25 1.98 -12.04 0.65
N GLY A 26 0.66 -12.19 0.53
CA GLY A 26 0.04 -13.25 -0.27
C GLY A 26 0.41 -13.16 -1.75
N TRP A 27 0.38 -11.97 -2.35
CA TRP A 27 0.76 -11.79 -3.75
C TRP A 27 2.25 -11.96 -3.99
N LEU A 28 3.11 -11.46 -3.10
CA LEU A 28 4.55 -11.67 -3.16
C LEU A 28 4.90 -13.16 -3.11
N ARG A 29 4.28 -13.92 -2.19
CA ARG A 29 4.40 -15.39 -2.14
C ARG A 29 3.86 -16.08 -3.39
N GLY A 30 2.86 -15.49 -4.04
CA GLY A 30 2.32 -15.94 -5.31
C GLY A 30 3.23 -15.69 -6.51
N GLY A 31 4.34 -14.96 -6.35
CA GLY A 31 5.30 -14.65 -7.41
C GLY A 31 5.15 -13.26 -8.02
N LEU A 32 4.43 -12.34 -7.36
CA LEU A 32 4.48 -10.93 -7.73
C LEU A 32 5.86 -10.35 -7.35
N PRO A 33 6.62 -9.76 -8.29
CA PRO A 33 7.87 -9.09 -7.95
C PRO A 33 7.59 -7.84 -7.09
N ALA A 34 8.39 -7.63 -6.04
CA ALA A 34 8.22 -6.49 -5.14
C ALA A 34 8.26 -5.14 -5.88
N SER A 35 9.10 -5.03 -6.90
CA SER A 35 9.24 -3.84 -7.75
C SER A 35 7.99 -3.47 -8.55
N ALA A 36 7.08 -4.42 -8.79
CA ALA A 36 5.80 -4.16 -9.44
C ALA A 36 4.75 -3.62 -8.46
N ALA A 37 4.97 -3.69 -7.16
CA ALA A 37 4.04 -3.17 -6.16
C ALA A 37 4.45 -1.76 -5.72
N THR A 38 3.48 -0.85 -5.73
CA THR A 38 3.58 0.49 -5.18
C THR A 38 2.61 0.64 -4.02
N VAL A 39 3.10 1.01 -2.85
CA VAL A 39 2.29 1.17 -1.64
C VAL A 39 2.34 2.63 -1.19
N ILE A 40 1.18 3.23 -0.95
CA ILE A 40 1.06 4.54 -0.32
C ILE A 40 0.50 4.32 1.08
N GLU A 41 1.32 4.53 2.11
CA GLU A 41 0.95 4.34 3.51
C GLU A 41 1.58 5.46 4.37
N PRO A 42 0.75 6.34 4.96
CA PRO A 42 1.23 7.43 5.82
C PRO A 42 2.02 6.97 7.06
N ASN A 43 1.70 5.78 7.59
CA ASN A 43 2.36 5.21 8.77
C ASN A 43 2.86 3.79 8.46
N PRO A 44 3.96 3.64 7.71
CA PRO A 44 4.41 2.33 7.23
C PRO A 44 4.89 1.45 8.39
N SER A 45 4.43 0.20 8.38
CA SER A 45 4.92 -0.83 9.31
C SER A 45 6.38 -1.18 9.00
N ASP A 46 7.08 -1.78 9.97
CA ASP A 46 8.48 -2.20 9.75
C ASP A 46 8.59 -3.27 8.65
N ARG A 47 7.55 -4.08 8.45
CA ARG A 47 7.45 -5.02 7.34
C ARG A 47 7.45 -4.30 5.98
N LEU A 48 6.70 -3.21 5.83
CA LEU A 48 6.67 -2.44 4.59
C LEU A 48 8.01 -1.76 4.31
N LYS A 49 8.70 -1.30 5.34
CA LYS A 49 10.05 -0.73 5.21
C LYS A 49 11.04 -1.81 4.73
N ALA A 50 11.02 -3.00 5.33
CA ALA A 50 11.86 -4.11 4.88
C ALA A 50 11.56 -4.51 3.42
N LEU A 51 10.28 -4.54 3.03
CA LEU A 51 9.91 -4.80 1.64
C LEU A 51 10.39 -3.69 0.68
N ALA A 52 10.46 -2.44 1.15
CA ALA A 52 11.02 -1.34 0.35
C ALA A 52 12.52 -1.55 0.09
N ASP A 53 13.27 -2.08 1.06
CA ASP A 53 14.66 -2.47 0.87
C ASP A 53 14.82 -3.63 -0.14
N GLU A 54 13.80 -4.50 -0.23
CA GLU A 54 13.70 -5.58 -1.23
C GLU A 54 13.23 -5.10 -2.62
N GLY A 55 12.89 -3.81 -2.77
CA GLY A 55 12.53 -3.18 -4.04
C GLY A 55 11.06 -2.76 -4.18
N LEU A 56 10.24 -2.90 -3.14
CA LEU A 56 8.88 -2.35 -3.10
C LEU A 56 8.91 -0.82 -3.25
N ARG A 57 8.01 -0.27 -4.07
CA ARG A 57 7.88 1.19 -4.23
C ARG A 57 7.01 1.77 -3.10
N LEU A 58 7.61 2.17 -1.99
CA LEU A 58 6.88 2.72 -0.83
C LEU A 58 6.84 4.26 -0.86
N ASN A 59 5.64 4.84 -0.84
CA ASN A 59 5.41 6.30 -0.83
C ASN A 59 6.15 7.04 -1.97
N LEU A 60 6.32 6.37 -3.12
CA LEU A 60 6.91 6.94 -4.33
C LEU A 60 5.83 7.36 -5.33
N GLU A 61 6.25 8.00 -6.41
CA GLU A 61 5.36 8.33 -7.54
C GLU A 61 4.65 7.08 -8.08
N LEU A 62 3.36 7.25 -8.31
CA LEU A 62 2.50 6.21 -8.87
C LEU A 62 2.87 5.95 -10.34
N PRO A 63 2.87 4.69 -10.79
CA PRO A 63 3.05 4.39 -12.20
C PRO A 63 1.91 5.03 -13.03
N PRO A 64 2.18 5.50 -14.25
CA PRO A 64 1.21 6.23 -15.06
C PRO A 64 0.04 5.39 -15.57
N ASP A 65 0.22 4.05 -15.66
CA ASP A 65 -0.80 3.11 -16.13
C ASP A 65 -0.81 1.83 -15.28
N PRO A 66 -1.37 1.86 -14.06
CA PRO A 66 -1.41 0.68 -13.19
C PRO A 66 -2.38 -0.39 -13.73
N ALA A 67 -2.02 -1.66 -13.57
CA ALA A 67 -2.96 -2.76 -13.87
C ALA A 67 -4.14 -2.77 -12.90
N ILE A 68 -3.86 -2.51 -11.61
CA ILE A 68 -4.82 -2.60 -10.51
C ILE A 68 -4.47 -1.53 -9.47
N ALA A 69 -5.49 -0.83 -8.96
CA ALA A 69 -5.39 0.01 -7.78
C ALA A 69 -6.35 -0.51 -6.70
N VAL A 70 -5.81 -0.87 -5.54
CA VAL A 70 -6.57 -1.31 -4.37
C VAL A 70 -6.65 -0.17 -3.39
N LEU A 71 -7.87 0.28 -3.10
CA LEU A 71 -8.13 1.27 -2.06
C LEU A 71 -8.45 0.52 -0.76
N ALA A 72 -7.51 0.51 0.19
CA ALA A 72 -7.85 0.17 1.56
C ALA A 72 -8.44 1.40 2.25
N PRO A 73 -9.39 1.25 3.19
CA PRO A 73 -9.87 2.38 3.95
C PRO A 73 -8.70 3.02 4.69
N LEU A 74 -8.30 4.21 4.22
CA LEU A 74 -7.36 5.06 4.93
C LEU A 74 -7.96 5.32 6.32
N PRO A 75 -7.25 5.06 7.43
CA PRO A 75 -7.81 5.30 8.75
C PRO A 75 -8.27 6.76 8.79
N ARG A 76 -9.58 6.97 8.94
CA ARG A 76 -10.08 8.33 9.17
C ARG A 76 -9.42 8.77 10.45
N ARG A 77 -8.59 9.83 10.38
CA ARG A 77 -8.28 10.59 11.58
C ARG A 77 -9.63 10.89 12.21
N GLN A 78 -9.89 10.36 13.40
CA GLN A 78 -10.93 10.93 14.23
C GLN A 78 -10.52 12.38 14.38
N ASP A 79 -11.23 13.27 13.69
CA ASP A 79 -11.06 14.69 13.90
C ASP A 79 -11.32 14.87 15.39
N ARG A 80 -10.25 15.11 16.14
CA ARG A 80 -10.35 15.28 17.59
C ARG A 80 -11.02 16.63 17.72
N GLY A 81 -12.35 16.58 17.74
CA GLY A 81 -13.21 17.74 17.85
C GLY A 81 -12.62 18.65 18.90
N ILE A 82 -12.15 19.81 18.43
CA ILE A 82 -11.87 20.94 19.28
C ILE A 82 -13.22 21.36 19.87
N ARG A 83 -13.66 20.69 20.94
CA ARG A 83 -14.58 21.31 21.88
C ARG A 83 -13.77 22.39 22.62
N GLY A 84 -13.58 23.53 21.98
CA GLY A 84 -13.94 24.80 22.63
C GLY A 84 -15.46 24.84 22.59
N GLU A 85 -16.17 25.15 23.67
CA GLU A 85 -16.14 26.44 24.36
C GLU A 85 -16.79 26.27 25.76
N PRO A 86 -16.70 27.28 26.64
CA PRO A 86 -16.82 27.19 28.09
C PRO A 86 -18.23 27.45 28.64
N GLU A 87 -18.56 26.83 29.78
CA GLU A 87 -19.17 27.42 30.99
C GLU A 87 -18.90 26.49 32.18
#